data_AF-A0A4Q5AM09-F1
#
_entry.id   AF-A0A4Q5AM09-F1
#
_cell.length_a   1.000
_cell.length_b   1.000
_cell.length_c   1.000
_cell.angle_alpha   90.00
_cell.angle_beta   90.00
_cell.angle_gamma   90.00
#
_symmetry.space_group_name_H-M   'P 1'
#
loop_
_entity.id
_entity.type
_entity.pdbx_description
1 polymer ?
#
loop_
_entity_poly.entity_id
_entity_poly.type
_entity_poly.pdbx_seq_one_letter_code
_entity_poly.pdbx_strand_id
1 'polypeptide(L)'
;MVRIRLDRNLSRRVAEEFGPELTRAEGRRVLGRAKALAASAAIGRNPGHSVADRIEFGIKYHGIDTTVGMTVIGRDGSDVTLAHEFGAWNKQAGKFVEGHHVMQKAARGG
;
A
#
# COMPACT_ATOMS: atom_id res chain seq x y z
N MET A 1 -0.84 4.91 0.92
CA MET A 1 0.10 4.92 2.06
C MET A 1 -0.66 4.53 3.32
N VAL A 2 -0.06 3.71 4.19
CA VAL A 2 -0.61 3.30 5.50
C VAL A 2 0.43 3.59 6.57
N ARG A 3 -0.02 4.16 7.70
CA ARG A 3 0.83 4.37 8.88
C ARG A 3 0.41 3.41 9.99
N ILE A 4 1.38 2.63 10.46
CA ILE A 4 1.24 1.71 11.58
C ILE A 4 1.67 2.46 12.84
N ARG A 5 0.77 2.48 13.82
CA ARG A 5 0.95 3.13 15.11
C ARG A 5 0.67 2.11 16.21
N LEU A 6 1.33 2.29 17.34
CA LEU A 6 1.03 1.55 18.56
C LEU A 6 -0.31 2.02 19.14
N ASP A 7 -0.88 1.22 20.04
CA ASP A 7 -2.07 1.61 20.80
C ASP A 7 -1.80 2.93 21.54
N ARG A 8 -2.78 3.84 21.48
CA ARG A 8 -2.69 5.17 22.08
C ARG A 8 -2.67 5.11 23.62
N ASN A 9 -3.12 4.00 24.19
CA ASN A 9 -3.16 3.74 25.63
C ASN A 9 -1.90 3.03 26.15
N LEU A 10 -0.96 2.68 25.26
CA LEU A 10 0.30 2.06 25.65
C LEU A 10 1.17 3.07 26.41
N SER A 11 1.81 2.66 27.50
CA SER A 11 2.71 3.56 28.24
C SER A 11 3.88 3.99 27.35
N ARG A 12 4.31 5.25 27.50
CA ARG A 12 5.39 5.82 26.66
C ARG A 12 6.66 4.97 26.70
N ARG A 13 7.02 4.44 27.88
CA ARG A 13 8.23 3.65 28.09
C ARG A 13 8.19 2.33 27.32
N VAL A 14 7.04 1.64 27.35
CA VAL A 14 6.83 0.41 26.57
C VAL A 14 6.80 0.71 25.06
N ALA A 15 6.22 1.84 24.66
CA ALA A 15 6.20 2.29 23.27
C ALA A 15 7.61 2.62 22.74
N GLU A 16 8.47 3.24 23.56
CA GLU A 16 9.86 3.54 23.20
C GLU A 16 10.71 2.27 23.13
N GLU A 17 10.52 1.33 24.06
CA GLU A 17 11.33 0.13 24.18
C GLU A 17 10.99 -0.93 23.11
N PHE A 18 9.70 -1.19 22.87
CA PHE A 18 9.26 -2.29 21.97
C PHE A 18 8.61 -1.79 20.67
N GLY A 19 8.18 -0.54 20.63
CA GLY A 19 7.50 0.05 19.49
C GLY A 19 8.24 -0.02 18.15
N PRO A 20 9.56 0.25 18.14
CA PRO A 20 10.35 0.13 16.92
C PRO A 20 10.28 -1.25 16.27
N GLU A 21 10.45 -2.31 17.06
CA GLU A 21 10.46 -3.68 16.55
C GLU A 21 9.07 -4.12 16.12
N LEU A 22 8.05 -3.82 16.94
CA LEU A 22 6.66 -4.17 16.68
C LEU A 22 6.11 -3.50 15.42
N THR A 23 6.29 -2.18 15.28
CA THR A 23 5.76 -1.46 14.09
C THR A 23 6.52 -1.83 12.83
N ARG A 24 7.81 -2.17 12.93
CA ARG A 24 8.60 -2.66 11.79
C ARG A 24 8.18 -4.07 11.36
N ALA A 25 7.92 -4.96 12.32
CA ALA A 25 7.44 -6.31 12.04
C ALA A 25 6.06 -6.28 11.35
N GLU A 26 5.12 -5.48 11.88
CA GLU A 26 3.81 -5.32 11.23
C GLU A 26 3.93 -4.59 9.89
N GLY A 27 4.84 -3.62 9.76
CA GLY A 27 5.14 -2.96 8.48
C GLY A 27 5.58 -3.93 7.40
N ARG A 28 6.40 -4.93 7.74
CA ARG A 28 6.78 -6.01 6.82
C ARG A 28 5.60 -6.90 6.42
N ARG A 29 4.69 -7.21 7.35
CA ARG A 29 3.48 -7.98 7.06
C ARG A 29 2.53 -7.23 6.13
N VAL A 30 2.24 -5.96 6.43
CA VAL A 30 1.41 -5.08 5.59
C VAL A 30 2.03 -4.93 4.20
N LEU A 31 3.35 -4.75 4.11
CA LEU A 31 4.06 -4.71 2.83
C LEU A 31 3.89 -6.01 2.03
N GLY A 32 4.02 -7.17 2.69
CA GLY A 32 3.80 -8.47 2.05
C GLY A 32 2.38 -8.63 1.52
N ARG A 33 1.37 -8.27 2.32
CA ARG A 33 -0.05 -8.29 1.90
C ARG A 33 -0.30 -7.33 0.73
N ALA A 34 0.25 -6.11 0.79
CA ALA A 34 0.11 -5.12 -0.27
C ALA A 34 0.70 -5.63 -1.60
N LYS A 35 1.87 -6.27 -1.56
CA LYS A 35 2.48 -6.90 -2.75
C LYS A 35 1.58 -7.99 -3.34
N ALA A 36 1.03 -8.87 -2.51
CA ALA A 36 0.15 -9.95 -2.97
C ALA A 36 -1.15 -9.42 -3.59
N LEU A 37 -1.80 -8.45 -2.94
CA LEU A 37 -3.02 -7.80 -3.42
C LEU A 37 -2.77 -7.03 -4.71
N ALA A 38 -1.66 -6.29 -4.80
CA ALA A 38 -1.28 -5.55 -6.00
C ALA A 38 -0.98 -6.48 -7.18
N ALA A 39 -0.27 -7.59 -6.95
CA ALA A 39 0.02 -8.57 -7.99
C ALA A 39 -1.28 -9.21 -8.52
N SER A 40 -2.20 -9.58 -7.63
CA SER A 40 -3.51 -10.12 -8.02
C SER A 40 -4.34 -9.10 -8.82
N ALA A 41 -4.38 -7.85 -8.36
CA ALA A 41 -5.06 -6.75 -9.05
C ALA A 41 -4.46 -6.42 -10.43
N ALA A 42 -3.13 -6.48 -10.55
CA ALA A 42 -2.42 -6.20 -11.80
C ALA A 42 -2.61 -7.30 -12.86
N ILE A 43 -2.70 -8.57 -12.44
CA ILE A 43 -2.92 -9.72 -13.36
C ILE A 43 -4.38 -9.78 -13.82
N GLY A 44 -5.35 -9.50 -12.94
CA GLY A 44 -6.77 -9.78 -13.16
C GLY A 44 -7.49 -8.91 -14.20
N ARG A 45 -6.92 -7.77 -14.65
CA ARG A 45 -7.65 -6.80 -15.47
C ARG A 45 -7.35 -6.85 -16.97
N ASN A 46 -6.16 -7.32 -17.36
CA ASN A 46 -5.76 -7.51 -18.75
C ASN A 46 -4.60 -8.52 -18.84
N PRO A 47 -4.88 -9.79 -19.16
CA PRO A 47 -3.84 -10.78 -19.43
C PRO A 47 -2.93 -10.26 -20.57
N GLY A 48 -1.68 -9.94 -20.27
CA GLY A 48 -0.69 -9.40 -21.22
C GLY A 48 -0.30 -7.93 -21.02
N HIS A 49 -1.01 -7.18 -20.16
CA HIS A 49 -0.68 -5.78 -19.82
C HIS A 49 -0.58 -5.58 -18.30
N SER A 50 0.17 -6.46 -17.64
CA SER A 50 0.49 -6.32 -16.22
C SER A 50 1.24 -5.00 -15.99
N VAL A 51 0.86 -4.29 -14.94
CA VAL A 51 1.64 -3.16 -14.40
C VAL A 51 2.42 -3.56 -13.15
N ALA A 52 2.46 -4.85 -12.80
CA ALA A 52 3.06 -5.35 -11.55
C ALA A 52 4.53 -4.91 -11.39
N ASP A 53 5.27 -4.90 -12.48
CA ASP A 53 6.67 -4.48 -12.62
C ASP A 53 6.86 -2.96 -12.53
N ARG A 54 5.77 -2.18 -12.42
CA ARG A 54 5.76 -0.71 -12.25
C ARG A 54 5.19 -0.27 -10.91
N ILE A 55 5.03 -1.22 -9.98
CA ILE A 55 4.58 -0.95 -8.63
C ILE A 55 5.79 -0.92 -7.72
N GLU A 56 6.07 0.26 -7.19
CA GLU A 56 7.10 0.46 -6.19
C GLU A 56 6.50 0.41 -4.79
N PHE A 57 7.24 -0.19 -3.85
CA PHE A 57 6.84 -0.24 -2.47
C PHE A 57 7.96 0.27 -1.57
N GLY A 58 7.57 1.00 -0.54
CA GLY A 58 8.50 1.57 0.44
C GLY A 58 8.06 1.30 1.86
N ILE A 59 9.03 1.09 2.75
CA ILE A 59 8.83 1.13 4.19
C ILE A 59 9.70 2.25 4.76
N LYS A 60 9.10 3.15 5.54
CA LYS A 60 9.81 4.26 6.18
C LYS A 60 9.55 4.23 7.68
N TYR A 61 10.63 4.26 8.44
CA TYR A 61 10.60 4.24 9.89
C TYR A 61 10.71 5.66 10.47
N HIS A 62 9.97 5.92 11.55
CA HIS A 62 9.81 7.22 12.18
C HIS A 62 9.93 7.13 13.72
N GLY A 63 10.86 6.33 14.23
CA GLY A 63 11.05 6.13 15.68
C GLY A 63 10.04 5.13 16.23
N ILE A 64 8.89 5.56 16.71
CA ILE A 64 7.88 4.61 17.22
C ILE A 64 6.93 4.12 16.13
N ASP A 65 6.90 4.81 14.99
CA ASP A 65 5.96 4.54 13.91
C ASP A 65 6.64 3.99 12.66
N THR A 66 5.88 3.23 11.88
CA THR A 66 6.31 2.74 10.56
C THR A 66 5.26 3.07 9.50
N THR A 67 5.71 3.66 8.40
CA THR A 67 4.89 3.96 7.23
C THR A 67 5.18 2.95 6.12
N VAL A 68 4.14 2.40 5.53
CA VAL A 68 4.21 1.59 4.30
C VAL A 68 3.57 2.36 3.15
N GLY A 69 4.34 2.57 2.09
CA GLY A 69 3.93 3.25 0.87
C GLY A 69 3.85 2.28 -0.31
N MET A 70 2.93 2.56 -1.22
CA MET A 70 2.87 1.97 -2.55
C MET A 70 2.77 3.14 -3.53
N THR A 71 3.54 3.06 -4.60
CA THR A 71 3.51 4.00 -5.72
C THR A 71 3.32 3.19 -7.00
N VAL A 72 2.45 3.66 -7.89
CA VAL A 72 2.17 3.02 -9.17
C VAL A 72 2.47 4.00 -10.29
N ILE A 73 3.36 3.63 -11.19
CA ILE A 73 3.72 4.44 -12.35
C ILE A 73 2.98 3.95 -13.60
N GLY A 74 2.24 4.86 -14.22
CA GLY A 74 1.49 4.66 -15.44
C GLY A 74 2.40 4.40 -16.66
N ARG A 75 1.81 3.97 -17.77
CA ARG A 75 2.55 3.70 -19.01
C ARG A 75 3.24 4.94 -19.60
N ASP A 76 2.67 6.11 -19.34
CA ASP A 76 3.18 7.42 -19.71
C ASP A 76 4.18 8.00 -18.70
N GLY A 77 4.55 7.25 -17.66
CA GLY A 77 5.43 7.71 -16.59
C GLY A 77 4.72 8.55 -15.52
N SER A 78 3.40 8.75 -15.61
CA SER A 78 2.65 9.51 -14.61
C SER A 78 2.46 8.71 -13.31
N ASP A 79 2.42 9.39 -12.16
CA ASP A 79 1.99 8.76 -10.91
C ASP A 79 0.47 8.56 -10.95
N VAL A 80 0.06 7.29 -10.97
CA VAL A 80 -1.36 6.88 -11.00
C VAL A 80 -1.79 6.22 -9.69
N THR A 81 -1.02 6.38 -8.61
CA THR A 81 -1.23 5.72 -7.32
C THR A 81 -2.63 5.97 -6.76
N LEU A 82 -3.08 7.22 -6.76
CA LEU A 82 -4.42 7.58 -6.23
C LEU A 82 -5.55 6.99 -7.07
N ALA A 83 -5.41 7.04 -8.40
CA ALA A 83 -6.36 6.42 -9.32
C ALA A 83 -6.41 4.90 -9.13
N HIS A 84 -5.28 4.27 -8.80
CA HIS A 84 -5.22 2.84 -8.54
C HIS A 84 -5.83 2.44 -7.19
N GLU A 85 -5.67 3.29 -6.16
CA GLU A 85 -6.21 3.04 -4.81
C GLU A 85 -7.72 3.31 -4.73
N PHE A 86 -8.19 4.45 -5.26
CA PHE A 86 -9.58 4.92 -5.08
C PHE A 86 -10.44 4.89 -6.35
N GLY A 87 -9.84 4.62 -7.50
CA GLY A 87 -10.52 4.66 -8.78
C GLY A 87 -10.41 6.02 -9.45
N ALA A 88 -10.65 6.05 -10.76
CA ALA A 88 -10.62 7.27 -11.55
C ALA A 88 -11.44 7.12 -12.82
N TRP A 89 -11.78 8.26 -13.43
CA TRP A 89 -12.33 8.28 -14.77
C TRP A 89 -11.26 7.85 -15.79
N ASN A 90 -11.49 6.73 -16.49
CA ASN A 90 -10.60 6.28 -17.55
C ASN A 90 -11.04 6.92 -18.87
N LYS A 91 -10.22 7.85 -19.38
CA LYS A 91 -10.48 8.57 -20.64
C LYS A 91 -10.52 7.65 -21.85
N GLN A 92 -9.67 6.61 -21.90
CA GLN A 92 -9.64 5.65 -23.02
C GLN A 92 -10.86 4.73 -23.03
N ALA A 93 -11.30 4.28 -21.85
CA ALA A 93 -12.44 3.38 -21.71
C ALA A 93 -13.78 4.12 -21.64
N GLY A 94 -13.77 5.45 -21.60
CA GLY A 94 -14.98 6.30 -21.52
C GLY A 94 -15.84 6.03 -20.28
N LYS A 95 -15.26 5.48 -19.20
CA LYS A 95 -16.01 5.07 -18.01
C LYS A 95 -15.21 5.25 -16.73
N PHE A 96 -15.92 5.34 -15.61
CA PHE A 96 -15.30 5.25 -14.29
C PHE A 96 -14.78 3.84 -14.06
N VAL A 97 -13.58 3.76 -13.50
CA VAL A 97 -12.88 2.52 -13.19
C VAL A 97 -12.63 2.50 -11.69
N GLU A 98 -13.22 1.51 -11.02
CA GLU A 98 -13.10 1.34 -9.56
C GLU A 98 -11.64 1.09 -9.15
N GLY A 99 -11.29 1.63 -7.98
CA GLY A 99 -10.01 1.43 -7.31
C GLY A 99 -9.88 0.06 -6.68
N HIS A 100 -8.66 -0.34 -6.36
CA HIS A 100 -8.39 -1.67 -5.82
C HIS A 100 -8.30 -1.68 -4.29
N HIS A 101 -8.15 -0.50 -3.67
CA HIS A 101 -8.04 -0.33 -2.22
C HIS A 101 -6.92 -1.20 -1.63
N VAL A 102 -5.79 -1.35 -2.34
CA VAL A 102 -4.72 -2.29 -2.01
C VAL A 102 -4.16 -1.99 -0.63
N MET A 103 -3.85 -0.72 -0.37
CA MET A 103 -3.23 -0.32 0.89
C MET A 103 -4.23 -0.41 2.04
N GLN A 104 -5.48 -0.01 1.82
CA GLN A 104 -6.54 -0.16 2.82
C GLN A 104 -6.79 -1.63 3.19
N LYS A 105 -6.87 -2.54 2.22
CA LYS A 105 -7.05 -3.97 2.44
C LYS A 105 -5.85 -4.61 3.12
N ALA A 106 -4.63 -4.26 2.68
CA ALA A 106 -3.40 -4.74 3.29
C ALA A 106 -3.29 -4.38 4.79
N ALA A 107 -3.76 -3.18 5.17
CA ALA A 107 -3.80 -2.73 6.55
C ALA A 107 -4.81 -3.50 7.42
N ARG A 108 -5.90 -4.01 6.84
CA ARG A 108 -6.97 -4.72 7.55
C ARG A 108 -6.76 -6.23 7.65
N GLY A 109 -5.77 -6.79 6.95
CA GLY A 109 -5.46 -8.21 6.97
C GLY A 109 -5.71 -8.97 5.68
N GLY A 110 -6.22 -8.30 4.63
CA GLY A 110 -6.72 -8.94 3.41
C GLY A 110 -8.23 -8.96 3.38
#